data_AF-A0A3P7E758-F1
#
_entry.id   AF-A0A3P7E758-F1
#
_cell.length_a   1.000
_cell.length_b   1.000
_cell.length_c   1.000
_cell.angle_alpha   90.00
_cell.angle_beta   90.00
_cell.angle_gamma   90.00
#
_symmetry.space_group_name_H-M   'P 1'
#
loop_
_entity.id
_entity.type
_entity.pdbx_description
1 polymer ?
#
loop_
_entity_poly.entity_id
_entity_poly.type
_entity_poly.pdbx_seq_one_letter_code
_entity_poly.pdbx_strand_id
1 'polypeptide(L)'
;AAGLGNGDGDRANESASSNPRGQPAQAKSVPIVRASSTPNLNSANDSGIVNMDDDTAPLFYRPSRTGYYTPIAGKNSTHRLNAFRNVGRMIGICLMQMEIFPLHLCRHVLKFILGRPINWFDLAFYDPVLFESMRTLVFNEGPTRPEQINSLYLTFEVAVPEQEV
;
A
#
# COMPACT_ATOMS: atom_id res chain seq x y z
N ALA A 1 49.90 39.44 16.52
CA ALA A 1 49.77 40.54 17.49
C ALA A 1 48.69 40.12 18.48
N ALA A 2 49.06 39.52 19.61
CA ALA A 2 49.27 40.18 20.91
C ALA A 2 47.93 40.73 21.46
N GLY A 3 47.31 40.23 22.53
CA GLY A 3 47.84 39.68 23.78
C GLY A 3 47.45 40.62 24.93
N LEU A 4 47.39 40.08 26.16
CA LEU A 4 47.16 40.74 27.48
C LEU A 4 45.68 40.79 27.92
N GLY A 5 45.26 40.30 29.09
CA GLY A 5 45.97 39.80 30.27
C GLY A 5 45.49 40.48 31.56
N ASN A 6 45.38 39.69 32.64
CA ASN A 6 45.15 40.00 34.06
C ASN A 6 43.68 40.14 34.51
N GLY A 7 43.16 39.42 35.51
CA GLY A 7 43.78 38.60 36.57
C GLY A 7 43.89 39.39 37.87
N ASP A 8 43.00 39.10 38.83
CA ASP A 8 43.05 39.27 40.30
C ASP A 8 41.58 39.21 40.78
N GLY A 9 41.12 38.36 41.71
CA GLY A 9 41.79 37.71 42.81
C GLY A 9 41.23 38.29 44.11
N ASP A 10 40.02 37.90 44.54
CA ASP A 10 39.57 38.18 45.90
C ASP A 10 38.65 37.09 46.48
N ARG A 11 38.99 36.69 47.71
CA ARG A 11 38.39 35.64 48.55
C ARG A 11 37.44 36.27 49.58
N ALA A 12 36.22 35.75 49.72
CA ALA A 12 35.44 35.65 50.98
C ALA A 12 34.11 34.96 50.65
N ASN A 13 33.88 33.73 51.13
CA ASN A 13 33.11 33.40 52.33
C ASN A 13 31.64 33.84 52.27
N GLU A 14 30.72 32.92 51.96
CA GLU A 14 29.36 32.92 52.54
C GLU A 14 28.61 31.59 52.27
N SER A 15 28.35 30.89 53.38
CA SER A 15 27.03 30.41 53.81
C SER A 15 26.22 29.43 52.95
N ALA A 16 25.98 28.27 53.57
CA ALA A 16 25.13 27.18 53.16
C ALA A 16 23.68 27.58 52.82
N SER A 17 23.14 27.01 51.73
CA SER A 17 21.69 26.79 51.58
C SER A 17 21.38 25.63 50.61
N SER A 18 20.82 24.57 51.20
CA SER A 18 19.86 23.57 50.69
C SER A 18 19.86 23.13 49.20
N ASN A 19 20.25 21.87 48.97
CA ASN A 19 19.52 20.73 48.34
C ASN A 19 18.56 20.94 47.13
N PRO A 20 18.22 19.87 46.35
CA PRO A 20 18.91 18.59 46.11
C PRO A 20 18.88 18.07 44.64
N ARG A 21 19.89 17.25 44.30
CA ARG A 21 19.80 15.96 43.57
C ARG A 21 18.73 15.83 42.46
N GLY A 22 19.13 16.14 41.22
CA GLY A 22 18.38 15.81 40.00
C GLY A 22 18.22 14.30 39.80
N GLN A 23 16.97 13.83 39.80
CA GLN A 23 16.57 12.53 39.24
C GLN A 23 16.26 12.69 37.75
N PRO A 24 16.57 11.70 36.90
CA PRO A 24 16.15 11.74 35.50
C PRO A 24 14.62 11.60 35.45
N ALA A 25 13.97 12.51 34.72
CA ALA A 25 12.53 12.50 34.51
C ALA A 25 12.09 11.18 33.85
N GLN A 26 11.27 10.39 34.55
CA GLN A 26 10.53 9.28 33.97
C GLN A 26 9.57 9.83 32.91
N ALA A 27 9.89 9.62 31.64
CA ALA A 27 8.94 9.81 30.55
C ALA A 27 7.78 8.83 30.75
N LYS A 28 6.59 9.36 31.06
CA LYS A 28 5.35 8.60 31.10
C LYS A 28 5.09 8.04 29.69
N SER A 29 5.24 6.73 29.52
CA SER A 29 4.85 6.02 28.31
C SER A 29 3.32 6.08 28.18
N VAL A 30 2.83 6.88 27.23
CA VAL A 30 1.42 6.85 26.84
C VAL A 30 1.21 5.54 26.05
N PRO A 31 0.20 4.71 26.39
CA PRO A 31 -0.04 3.49 25.64
C PRO A 31 -0.44 3.86 24.20
N ILE A 32 0.37 3.47 23.22
CA ILE A 32 0.00 3.56 21.81
C ILE A 32 -1.22 2.67 21.60
N VAL A 33 -2.36 3.29 21.30
CA VAL A 33 -3.59 2.57 20.96
C VAL A 33 -3.29 1.68 19.77
N ARG A 34 -3.36 0.37 19.99
CA ARG A 34 -3.11 -0.63 18.96
C ARG A 34 -4.14 -0.45 17.87
N ALA A 35 -3.69 -0.04 16.68
CA ALA A 35 -4.58 0.01 15.52
C ALA A 35 -5.16 -1.39 15.29
N SER A 36 -6.47 -1.48 15.06
CA SER A 36 -7.21 -2.73 14.74
C SER A 36 -6.57 -3.55 13.63
N SER A 37 -5.71 -2.91 12.85
CA SER A 37 -5.02 -3.45 11.70
C SER A 37 -3.62 -4.02 12.00
N THR A 38 -3.12 -4.00 13.24
CA THR A 38 -1.84 -4.64 13.59
C THR A 38 -2.05 -6.11 13.95
N PRO A 39 -1.51 -7.07 13.18
CA PRO A 39 -1.58 -8.48 13.58
C PRO A 39 -0.87 -8.65 14.92
N ASN A 40 -1.49 -9.42 15.83
CA ASN A 40 -0.89 -9.73 17.12
C ASN A 40 0.24 -10.74 16.91
N LEU A 41 1.46 -10.26 16.68
CA LEU A 41 2.67 -11.11 16.60
C LEU A 41 3.03 -11.80 17.93
N ASN A 42 2.31 -11.51 19.02
CA ASN A 42 2.53 -12.13 20.33
C ASN A 42 1.72 -13.42 20.58
N SER A 43 1.11 -14.03 19.54
CA SER A 43 0.71 -15.45 19.62
C SER A 43 1.94 -16.35 19.46
N ALA A 44 2.94 -16.19 20.34
CA ALA A 44 4.17 -16.97 20.37
C ALA A 44 4.05 -18.23 21.25
N ASN A 45 2.82 -18.72 21.48
CA ASN A 45 2.56 -19.89 22.33
C ASN A 45 1.43 -20.81 21.80
N ASP A 46 1.09 -20.72 20.52
CA ASP A 46 0.34 -21.78 19.85
C ASP A 46 1.29 -22.56 18.95
N SER A 47 1.80 -23.67 19.49
CA SER A 47 2.65 -24.65 18.81
C SER A 47 1.89 -25.48 17.77
N GLY A 48 0.69 -25.06 17.36
CA GLY A 48 0.01 -25.60 16.20
C GLY A 48 0.79 -25.21 14.95
N ILE A 49 1.27 -26.21 14.21
CA ILE A 49 1.74 -26.07 12.83
C ILE A 49 0.66 -25.29 12.07
N VAL A 50 0.83 -23.97 11.95
CA VAL A 50 0.08 -23.20 10.95
C VAL A 50 0.53 -23.80 9.63
N ASN A 51 -0.33 -24.61 9.03
CA ASN A 51 -0.19 -24.97 7.63
C ASN A 51 -0.05 -23.63 6.90
N MET A 52 1.19 -23.22 6.59
CA MET A 52 1.51 -22.12 5.70
C MET A 52 1.17 -22.55 4.27
N ASP A 53 -0.06 -23.05 4.11
CA ASP A 53 -0.56 -23.65 2.90
C ASP A 53 -0.85 -22.51 1.91
N ASP A 54 0.19 -22.22 1.13
CA ASP A 54 0.16 -21.83 -0.28
C ASP A 54 -0.40 -20.48 -0.70
N ASP A 55 -0.73 -19.55 0.21
CA ASP A 55 -1.11 -18.19 -0.20
C ASP A 55 0.11 -17.24 -0.28
N THR A 56 1.20 -17.72 -0.89
CA THR A 56 2.46 -17.00 -1.10
C THR A 56 2.56 -16.37 -2.49
N ALA A 57 1.51 -16.52 -3.32
CA ALA A 57 1.44 -15.92 -4.64
C ALA A 57 1.60 -14.38 -4.56
N PRO A 58 2.22 -13.73 -5.56
CA PRO A 58 2.40 -12.28 -5.59
C PRO A 58 1.08 -11.53 -5.32
N LEU A 59 1.16 -10.41 -4.58
CA LEU A 59 -0.01 -9.58 -4.30
C LEU A 59 -0.49 -8.81 -5.54
N PHE A 60 0.41 -8.52 -6.46
CA PHE A 60 0.15 -7.75 -7.66
C PHE A 60 0.81 -8.41 -8.87
N TYR A 61 0.18 -8.29 -10.03
CA TYR A 61 0.78 -8.66 -11.31
C TYR A 61 0.66 -7.52 -12.32
N ARG A 62 1.35 -7.65 -13.45
CA ARG A 62 1.34 -6.67 -14.55
C ARG A 62 0.51 -7.21 -15.71
N PRO A 63 -0.69 -6.66 -15.99
CA PRO A 63 -1.50 -7.09 -17.12
C PRO A 63 -0.89 -6.73 -18.48
N SER A 64 -0.14 -5.63 -18.54
CA SER A 64 0.46 -5.12 -19.77
C SER A 64 1.93 -4.77 -19.58
N ARG A 65 2.66 -4.69 -20.71
CA ARG A 65 4.07 -4.26 -20.76
C ARG A 65 4.27 -2.78 -20.42
N THR A 66 3.18 -2.04 -20.19
CA THR A 66 3.17 -0.61 -19.81
C THR A 66 3.70 -0.34 -18.40
N GLY A 67 3.91 -1.39 -17.58
CA GLY A 67 4.53 -1.27 -16.25
C GLY A 67 3.57 -0.98 -15.10
N TYR A 68 2.26 -0.95 -15.36
CA TYR A 68 1.25 -0.81 -14.31
C TYR A 68 0.90 -2.14 -13.66
N TYR A 69 0.53 -2.08 -12.37
CA TYR A 69 0.24 -3.24 -11.54
C TYR A 69 -1.21 -3.25 -11.05
N THR A 70 -1.76 -4.45 -10.93
CA THR A 70 -3.13 -4.69 -10.45
C THR A 70 -3.15 -5.80 -9.39
N PRO A 71 -4.00 -5.72 -8.36
CA PRO A 71 -4.01 -6.68 -7.26
C PRO A 71 -4.55 -8.05 -7.69
N ILE A 72 -4.01 -9.12 -7.10
CA ILE A 72 -4.48 -10.51 -7.25
C ILE A 72 -5.19 -10.94 -5.98
N ALA A 73 -6.45 -11.37 -6.07
CA ALA A 73 -7.23 -11.77 -4.90
C ALA A 73 -6.64 -13.01 -4.20
N GLY A 74 -6.11 -13.98 -4.97
CA GLY A 74 -5.59 -15.24 -4.44
C GLY A 74 -6.64 -15.98 -3.60
N LYS A 75 -6.18 -16.68 -2.56
CA LYS A 75 -7.08 -17.45 -1.66
C LYS A 75 -7.83 -16.59 -0.63
N ASN A 76 -7.67 -15.26 -0.65
CA ASN A 76 -8.23 -14.33 0.35
C ASN A 76 -7.93 -14.75 1.80
N SER A 77 -6.80 -15.40 2.06
CA SER A 77 -6.42 -15.81 3.42
C SER A 77 -6.28 -14.58 4.34
N THR A 78 -6.45 -14.79 5.65
CA THR A 78 -6.23 -13.70 6.62
C THR A 78 -4.83 -13.10 6.48
N HIS A 79 -3.82 -13.92 6.17
CA HIS A 79 -2.45 -13.47 5.93
C HIS A 79 -2.34 -12.54 4.72
N ARG A 80 -2.93 -12.93 3.57
CA ARG A 80 -2.95 -12.12 2.34
C ARG A 80 -3.70 -10.81 2.53
N LEU A 81 -4.84 -10.83 3.21
CA LEU A 81 -5.59 -9.63 3.56
C LEU A 81 -4.78 -8.70 4.49
N ASN A 82 -4.00 -9.25 5.43
CA ASN A 82 -3.09 -8.45 6.26
C ASN A 82 -1.99 -7.81 5.41
N ALA A 83 -1.46 -8.53 4.42
CA ALA A 83 -0.43 -8.03 3.52
C ALA A 83 -0.95 -6.87 2.65
N PHE A 84 -2.16 -6.97 2.07
CA PHE A 84 -2.79 -5.86 1.35
C PHE A 84 -3.01 -4.62 2.25
N ARG A 85 -3.38 -4.81 3.52
CA ARG A 85 -3.49 -3.68 4.48
C ARG A 85 -2.13 -3.03 4.75
N ASN A 86 -1.06 -3.81 4.81
CA ASN A 86 0.30 -3.26 4.94
C ASN A 86 0.71 -2.45 3.71
N VAL A 87 0.36 -2.91 2.50
CA VAL A 87 0.56 -2.14 1.26
C VAL A 87 -0.20 -0.81 1.31
N GLY A 88 -1.47 -0.82 1.73
CA GLY A 88 -2.25 0.40 1.90
C GLY A 88 -1.63 1.40 2.90
N ARG A 89 -1.02 0.90 3.99
CA ARG A 89 -0.27 1.75 4.93
C ARG A 89 1.00 2.33 4.32
N MET A 90 1.74 1.56 3.54
CA MET A 90 2.92 2.06 2.84
C MET A 90 2.55 3.18 1.87
N ILE A 91 1.46 3.02 1.11
CA ILE A 91 0.91 4.08 0.26
C ILE A 91 0.60 5.32 1.10
N GLY A 92 -0.09 5.17 2.24
CA GLY A 92 -0.39 6.27 3.15
C GLY A 92 0.84 6.99 3.70
N ILE A 93 1.91 6.25 4.03
CA ILE A 93 3.18 6.82 4.52
C ILE A 93 3.89 7.61 3.41
N CYS A 94 3.97 7.08 2.19
CA CYS A 94 4.54 7.79 1.05
C CYS A 94 3.80 9.11 0.80
N LEU A 95 2.46 9.09 0.81
CA LEU A 95 1.66 10.30 0.66
C LEU A 95 1.89 11.32 1.79
N MET A 96 2.02 10.85 3.04
CA MET A 96 2.29 11.72 4.20
C MET A 96 3.69 12.36 4.14
N GLN A 97 4.69 11.63 3.63
CA GLN A 97 6.06 12.09 3.50
C GLN A 97 6.31 12.90 2.21
N MET A 98 5.30 13.08 1.36
CA MET A 98 5.44 13.66 0.01
C MET A 98 6.40 12.87 -0.90
N GLU A 99 6.49 11.56 -0.67
CA GLU A 99 7.31 10.61 -1.42
C GLU A 99 6.48 9.87 -2.48
N ILE A 100 7.11 9.49 -3.59
CA ILE A 100 6.44 8.73 -4.65
C ILE A 100 6.37 7.25 -4.22
N PHE A 101 5.16 6.68 -4.22
CA PHE A 101 5.00 5.25 -3.99
C PHE A 101 5.62 4.45 -5.15
N PRO A 102 6.54 3.50 -4.90
CA PRO A 102 7.35 2.87 -5.95
C PRO A 102 6.58 1.92 -6.88
N LEU A 103 5.35 1.53 -6.55
CA LEU A 103 4.54 0.62 -7.37
C LEU A 103 3.48 1.43 -8.15
N HIS A 104 3.65 1.48 -9.47
CA HIS A 104 2.69 2.15 -10.36
C HIS A 104 1.42 1.32 -10.50
N LEU A 105 0.35 1.74 -9.84
CA LEU A 105 -0.94 1.04 -9.88
C LEU A 105 -1.72 1.39 -11.17
N CYS A 106 -2.45 0.41 -11.71
CA CYS A 106 -3.37 0.65 -12.81
C CYS A 106 -4.45 1.67 -12.43
N ARG A 107 -4.98 2.40 -13.42
CA ARG A 107 -5.97 3.45 -13.22
C ARG A 107 -7.22 2.97 -12.48
N HIS A 108 -7.75 1.78 -12.80
CA HIS A 108 -8.95 1.24 -12.14
C HIS A 108 -8.72 0.98 -10.65
N VAL A 109 -7.49 0.60 -10.26
CA VAL A 109 -7.11 0.43 -8.85
C VAL A 109 -7.11 1.76 -8.12
N LEU A 110 -6.54 2.81 -8.75
CA LEU A 110 -6.57 4.16 -8.20
C LEU A 110 -8.00 4.70 -8.09
N LYS A 111 -8.84 4.47 -9.10
CA LYS A 111 -10.26 4.82 -9.06
C LYS A 111 -10.99 4.13 -7.91
N PHE A 112 -10.74 2.83 -7.72
CA PHE A 112 -11.29 2.05 -6.62
C PHE A 112 -10.91 2.64 -5.26
N ILE A 113 -9.62 2.93 -5.03
CA ILE A 113 -9.13 3.55 -3.78
C ILE A 113 -9.79 4.91 -3.53
N LEU A 114 -10.00 5.70 -4.60
CA LEU A 114 -10.62 7.02 -4.53
C LEU A 114 -12.16 6.99 -4.48
N GLY A 115 -12.80 5.81 -4.48
CA GLY A 115 -14.26 5.68 -4.50
C GLY A 115 -14.91 6.18 -5.80
N ARG A 116 -14.18 6.20 -6.92
CA ARG A 116 -14.68 6.62 -8.23
C ARG A 116 -15.15 5.41 -9.06
N PRO A 117 -16.21 5.57 -9.88
CA PRO A 117 -16.68 4.48 -10.75
C PRO A 117 -15.61 4.09 -11.78
N ILE A 118 -15.46 2.77 -11.97
CA ILE A 118 -14.65 2.18 -13.03
C ILE A 118 -15.51 2.15 -14.30
N ASN A 119 -14.99 2.73 -15.37
CA ASN A 119 -15.69 2.91 -16.63
C ASN A 119 -15.08 2.00 -17.70
N TRP A 120 -15.84 1.77 -18.78
CA TRP A 120 -15.38 1.06 -19.99
C TRP A 120 -13.99 1.51 -20.47
N PHE A 121 -13.72 2.82 -20.48
CA PHE A 121 -12.44 3.38 -20.92
C PHE A 121 -11.24 3.01 -20.03
N ASP A 122 -11.45 2.52 -18.81
CA ASP A 122 -10.34 2.02 -17.98
C ASP A 122 -9.76 0.72 -18.54
N LEU A 123 -10.56 -0.06 -19.28
CA LEU A 123 -10.10 -1.27 -19.94
C LEU A 123 -8.98 -0.98 -20.95
N ALA A 124 -9.02 0.14 -21.66
CA ALA A 124 -7.98 0.52 -22.62
C ALA A 124 -6.57 0.64 -21.99
N PHE A 125 -6.50 0.95 -20.69
CA PHE A 125 -5.25 1.03 -19.95
C PHE A 125 -4.83 -0.31 -19.33
N TYR A 126 -5.79 -1.21 -19.12
CA TYR A 126 -5.58 -2.54 -18.57
C TYR A 126 -5.15 -3.52 -19.67
N ASP A 127 -5.98 -3.64 -20.70
CA ASP A 127 -5.78 -4.46 -21.87
C ASP A 127 -6.24 -3.69 -23.13
N PRO A 128 -5.29 -3.02 -23.84
CA PRO A 128 -5.61 -2.25 -25.03
C PRO A 128 -6.10 -3.14 -26.20
N VAL A 129 -5.68 -4.41 -26.25
CA VAL A 129 -6.06 -5.34 -27.32
C VAL A 129 -7.51 -5.76 -27.15
N LEU A 130 -7.88 -6.16 -25.93
CA LEU A 130 -9.26 -6.51 -25.61
C LEU A 130 -10.19 -5.30 -25.77
N PHE A 131 -9.78 -4.11 -25.32
CA PHE A 131 -10.53 -2.88 -25.52
C PHE A 131 -10.81 -2.61 -27.00
N GLU A 132 -9.80 -2.68 -27.86
CA GLU A 132 -9.96 -2.40 -29.29
C GLU A 132 -10.84 -3.47 -29.96
N SER A 133 -10.65 -4.75 -29.65
CA SER A 133 -11.46 -5.83 -30.22
C SER A 133 -12.96 -5.65 -29.94
N MET A 134 -13.32 -5.37 -28.68
CA MET A 134 -14.70 -5.10 -28.30
C MET A 134 -15.22 -3.78 -28.87
N ARG A 135 -14.36 -2.77 -28.97
CA ARG A 135 -14.71 -1.50 -29.61
C ARG A 135 -15.05 -1.72 -31.09
N THR A 136 -14.26 -2.49 -31.83
CA THR A 136 -14.51 -2.82 -33.24
C THR A 136 -15.80 -3.63 -33.39
N LEU A 137 -16.14 -4.52 -32.45
CA LEU A 137 -17.41 -5.24 -32.47
C LEU A 137 -18.62 -4.31 -32.39
N VAL A 138 -18.53 -3.22 -31.62
CA VAL A 138 -19.63 -2.27 -31.44
C VAL A 138 -19.66 -1.18 -32.52
N PHE A 139 -18.50 -0.66 -32.90
CA PHE A 139 -18.32 0.51 -33.76
C PHE A 139 -17.64 0.18 -35.10
N ASN A 140 -17.92 -0.99 -35.67
CA ASN A 140 -17.37 -1.35 -36.97
C ASN A 140 -17.69 -0.26 -38.02
N GLU A 141 -16.89 -0.16 -39.09
CA GLU A 141 -17.07 0.81 -40.19
C GLU A 141 -18.30 0.47 -41.07
N GLY A 142 -19.46 0.32 -40.44
CA GLY A 142 -20.74 -0.06 -41.05
C GLY A 142 -21.79 -0.33 -39.96
N PRO A 143 -23.07 -0.49 -40.34
CA PRO A 143 -24.09 -0.89 -39.38
C PRO A 143 -23.72 -2.24 -38.77
N THR A 144 -23.49 -2.26 -37.46
CA THR A 144 -23.25 -3.48 -36.68
C THR A 144 -24.38 -4.44 -36.94
N ARG A 145 -24.12 -5.50 -37.71
CA ARG A 145 -25.15 -6.47 -38.07
C ARG A 145 -25.31 -7.41 -36.88
N PRO A 146 -26.50 -7.52 -36.28
CA PRO A 146 -26.72 -8.40 -35.14
C PRO A 146 -26.29 -9.85 -35.44
N GLU A 147 -26.43 -10.28 -36.69
CA GLU A 147 -26.00 -11.62 -37.14
C GLU A 147 -24.50 -11.88 -36.96
N GLN A 148 -23.65 -10.87 -37.14
CA GLN A 148 -22.21 -11.02 -36.95
C GLN A 148 -21.88 -11.25 -35.47
N ILE A 149 -22.55 -10.52 -34.57
CA ILE A 149 -22.38 -10.71 -33.13
C ILE A 149 -22.96 -12.07 -32.71
N ASN A 150 -24.14 -12.44 -33.23
CA ASN A 150 -24.76 -13.72 -32.96
C ASN A 150 -23.87 -14.90 -33.39
N SER A 151 -23.16 -14.78 -34.51
CA SER A 151 -22.24 -15.83 -34.99
C SER A 151 -20.98 -16.02 -34.12
N LEU A 152 -20.67 -15.07 -33.23
CA LEU A 152 -19.56 -15.20 -32.28
C LEU A 152 -19.93 -16.04 -31.05
N TYR A 153 -21.22 -16.35 -30.86
CA TYR A 153 -21.73 -17.14 -29.72
C TYR A 153 -21.21 -16.62 -28.36
N LEU A 154 -21.15 -15.30 -28.21
CA LEU A 154 -20.70 -14.67 -26.97
C LEU A 154 -21.64 -15.03 -25.81
N THR A 155 -21.06 -15.36 -24.66
CA THR A 155 -21.76 -15.56 -23.39
C THR A 155 -21.36 -14.47 -22.40
N PHE A 156 -22.10 -14.35 -21.29
CA PHE A 156 -21.74 -13.45 -20.19
C PHE A 156 -20.73 -14.11 -19.23
N GLU A 157 -19.71 -14.76 -19.80
CA GLU A 157 -18.63 -15.42 -19.09
C GLU A 157 -17.28 -14.91 -19.63
N VAL A 158 -16.31 -14.76 -18.74
CA VAL A 158 -14.96 -14.31 -19.08
C VAL A 158 -13.97 -15.33 -18.56
N ALA A 159 -13.09 -15.82 -19.45
CA ALA A 159 -11.98 -16.66 -19.05
C ALA A 159 -10.93 -15.79 -18.33
N VAL A 160 -10.75 -16.02 -17.04
CA VAL A 160 -9.74 -15.33 -16.23
C VAL A 160 -8.39 -16.02 -16.44
N PRO A 161 -7.32 -15.28 -16.77
CA PRO A 161 -6.00 -15.87 -16.97
C PRO A 161 -5.44 -16.42 -15.65
N GLU A 162 -4.63 -17.47 -15.70
CA GLU A 162 -4.08 -18.14 -14.50
C GLU A 162 -3.31 -17.19 -13.57
N GLN A 163 -2.75 -16.11 -14.10
CA GLN A 163 -2.02 -15.11 -13.31
C GLN A 163 -2.95 -14.23 -12.43
N GLU A 164 -4.25 -14.19 -12.73
CA GLU A 164 -5.26 -13.43 -11.99
C GLU A 164 -5.94 -14.25 -10.88
N VAL A 165 -5.74 -15.57 -10.87
CA VAL A 165 -6.34 -16.52 -9.90
C VAL A 165 -5.49 -16.60 -8.63
#